data_AF-A0A9E2UXE7-F1
#
_entry.id   AF-A0A9E2UXE7-F1
#
_cell.length_a   1.000
_cell.length_b   1.000
_cell.length_c   1.000
_cell.angle_alpha   90.00
_cell.angle_beta   90.00
_cell.angle_gamma   90.00
#
_symmetry.space_group_name_H-M   'P 1'
#
loop_
_entity.id
_entity.type
_entity.pdbx_description
1 polymer ?
#
loop_
_entity_poly.entity_id
_entity_poly.type
_entity_poly.pdbx_seq_one_letter_code
_entity_poly.pdbx_strand_id
1 'polypeptide(L)'
;MISYRKIEDNERRITAGEGPPISNLIALYSTGLIAKMKNAEYALSKLIEFSVQIDSSTSTSQFSASDKVHFYLDSYFAFIYSSFDVIAQIANQKLRLNTDENLVSFRRLKNNLNQNYRGISIQITIEGIFNSNFFKALEKYRNCSTHRRQICIVSRTTTTTQTRGYSVTVPMPNVSHVLCDDPLTLNPRFIRNREMINYCSKIFNRTQKEIINILKSL
;
A
#
# COMPACT_ATOMS: atom_id res chain seq x y z
N MET A 1 6.14 -10.48 10.50
CA MET A 1 6.76 -10.17 9.20
C MET A 1 6.47 -11.34 8.26
N ILE A 2 5.64 -11.16 7.23
CA ILE A 2 5.44 -12.21 6.22
C ILE A 2 6.69 -12.26 5.36
N SER A 3 7.26 -13.46 5.21
CA SER A 3 8.43 -13.69 4.38
C SER A 3 8.02 -13.63 2.90
N TYR A 4 8.71 -12.82 2.10
CA TYR A 4 8.62 -12.79 0.64
C TYR A 4 8.69 -14.18 0.00
N ARG A 5 9.28 -15.15 0.71
CA ARG A 5 9.22 -16.60 0.43
C ARG A 5 7.83 -17.11 0.12
N LYS A 6 6.77 -16.62 0.80
CA LYS A 6 5.40 -17.06 0.51
C LYS A 6 4.95 -16.68 -0.90
N ILE A 7 5.44 -15.57 -1.44
CA ILE A 7 5.15 -15.18 -2.83
C ILE A 7 5.91 -16.12 -3.78
N GLU A 8 7.19 -16.35 -3.52
CA GLU A 8 8.05 -17.28 -4.29
C GLU A 8 7.50 -18.73 -4.28
N ASP A 9 7.03 -19.21 -3.13
CA ASP A 9 6.42 -20.54 -2.99
C ASP A 9 5.12 -20.64 -3.81
N ASN A 10 4.31 -19.58 -3.82
CA ASN A 10 3.10 -19.55 -4.64
C ASN A 10 3.41 -19.38 -6.12
N GLU A 11 4.44 -18.64 -6.49
CA GLU A 11 4.91 -18.54 -7.88
C GLU A 11 5.20 -19.94 -8.44
N ARG A 12 6.03 -20.73 -7.75
CA ARG A 12 6.36 -22.11 -8.16
C ARG A 12 5.12 -22.97 -8.33
N ARG A 13 4.15 -22.84 -7.43
CA ARG A 13 2.86 -23.55 -7.50
C ARG A 13 2.03 -23.11 -8.71
N ILE A 14 1.96 -21.81 -8.97
CA ILE A 14 1.16 -21.23 -10.05
C ILE A 14 1.76 -21.60 -11.42
N THR A 15 3.09 -21.63 -11.54
CA THR A 15 3.80 -22.02 -12.77
C THR A 15 3.85 -23.52 -13.01
N ALA A 16 3.48 -24.35 -12.03
CA ALA A 16 3.49 -25.80 -12.17
C ALA A 16 2.55 -26.23 -13.31
N GLY A 17 3.11 -26.91 -14.32
CA GLY A 17 2.38 -27.38 -15.50
C GLY A 17 2.18 -26.33 -16.60
N GLU A 18 2.68 -25.10 -16.44
CA GLU A 18 2.65 -24.09 -17.49
C GLU A 18 3.88 -24.17 -18.41
N GLY A 19 3.68 -23.83 -19.69
CA GLY A 19 4.77 -23.77 -20.67
C GLY A 19 5.77 -22.64 -20.38
N PRO A 20 7.00 -22.72 -20.91
CA PRO A 20 8.06 -21.74 -20.61
C PRO A 20 7.67 -20.27 -20.80
N PRO A 21 6.92 -19.86 -21.85
CA PRO A 21 6.55 -18.46 -22.04
C PRO A 21 5.70 -17.90 -20.90
N ILE A 22 4.67 -18.64 -20.46
CA ILE A 22 3.75 -18.22 -19.40
C ILE A 22 4.48 -18.23 -18.05
N SER A 23 5.25 -19.29 -17.78
CA SER A 23 6.03 -19.43 -16.55
C SER A 23 7.03 -18.28 -16.37
N ASN A 24 7.73 -17.88 -17.44
CA ASN A 24 8.68 -16.76 -17.40
C ASN A 24 7.99 -15.42 -17.10
N LEU A 25 6.82 -15.16 -17.71
CA LEU A 25 6.06 -13.94 -17.43
C LEU A 25 5.53 -13.91 -15.99
N ILE A 26 5.01 -15.04 -15.49
CA ILE A 26 4.56 -15.15 -14.09
C ILE A 26 5.72 -14.91 -13.12
N ALA A 27 6.91 -15.46 -13.39
CA ALA A 27 8.11 -15.23 -12.60
C ALA A 27 8.55 -13.75 -12.61
N LEU A 28 8.52 -13.11 -13.78
CA LEU A 28 8.83 -11.69 -13.94
C LEU A 28 7.87 -10.81 -13.10
N TYR A 29 6.56 -11.03 -13.21
CA TYR A 29 5.59 -10.28 -12.43
C TYR A 29 5.63 -10.61 -10.94
N SER A 30 5.93 -11.85 -10.56
CA SER A 30 6.14 -12.24 -9.15
C SER A 30 7.34 -11.50 -8.55
N THR A 31 8.44 -11.38 -9.30
CA THR A 31 9.59 -10.55 -8.91
C THR A 31 9.20 -9.08 -8.81
N GLY A 32 8.44 -8.56 -9.78
CA GLY A 32 7.90 -7.20 -9.76
C GLY A 32 7.03 -6.94 -8.52
N LEU A 33 6.19 -7.91 -8.13
CA LEU A 33 5.33 -7.83 -6.95
C LEU A 33 6.16 -7.75 -5.67
N ILE A 34 7.19 -8.59 -5.54
CA ILE A 34 8.13 -8.56 -4.42
C ILE A 34 8.81 -7.18 -4.35
N ALA A 35 9.26 -6.64 -5.48
CA ALA A 35 9.89 -5.32 -5.53
C ALA A 35 8.93 -4.20 -5.09
N LYS A 36 7.66 -4.21 -5.54
CA LYS A 36 6.65 -3.23 -5.08
C LYS A 36 6.40 -3.32 -3.58
N MET A 37 6.29 -4.53 -3.04
CA MET A 37 6.10 -4.73 -1.60
C MET A 37 7.31 -4.29 -0.78
N LYS A 38 8.54 -4.55 -1.24
CA LYS A 38 9.77 -4.05 -0.61
C LYS A 38 9.85 -2.53 -0.65
N ASN A 39 9.46 -1.90 -1.76
CA ASN A 39 9.43 -0.44 -1.87
C ASN A 39 8.39 0.18 -0.93
N ALA A 40 7.22 -0.44 -0.77
CA ALA A 40 6.22 -0.02 0.22
C ALA A 40 6.73 -0.19 1.65
N GLU A 41 7.42 -1.29 1.96
CA GLU A 41 8.05 -1.52 3.27
C GLU A 41 9.12 -0.47 3.57
N TYR A 42 9.97 -0.16 2.59
CA TYR A 42 10.98 0.89 2.70
C TYR A 42 10.36 2.28 2.89
N ALA A 43 9.30 2.60 2.14
CA ALA A 43 8.60 3.87 2.34
C ALA A 43 7.99 3.96 3.75
N LEU A 44 7.42 2.86 4.27
CA LEU A 44 6.92 2.81 5.64
C LEU A 44 8.03 2.97 6.69
N SER A 45 9.19 2.35 6.51
CA SER A 45 10.31 2.51 7.44
C SER A 45 10.83 3.94 7.46
N LYS A 46 10.89 4.61 6.29
CA LYS A 46 11.22 6.03 6.18
C LYS A 46 10.16 6.94 6.79
N LEU A 47 8.87 6.62 6.68
CA LEU A 47 7.83 7.34 7.40
C LEU A 47 8.03 7.25 8.92
N ILE A 48 8.35 6.07 9.44
CA ILE A 48 8.64 5.89 10.86
C ILE A 48 9.85 6.75 11.28
N GLU A 49 10.94 6.70 10.52
CA GLU A 49 12.17 7.47 10.75
C GLU A 49 11.94 8.98 10.78
N PHE A 50 11.16 9.51 9.82
CA PHE A 50 10.93 10.95 9.70
C PHE A 50 9.77 11.47 10.56
N SER A 51 8.83 10.62 10.98
CA SER A 51 7.67 11.03 11.79
C SER A 51 8.02 11.57 13.19
N VAL A 52 9.23 11.28 13.67
CA VAL A 52 9.73 11.73 14.99
C VAL A 52 10.57 13.01 14.88
N GLN A 53 10.93 13.41 13.66
CA GLN A 53 11.79 14.58 13.44
C GLN A 53 10.95 15.86 13.44
N ILE A 54 11.38 16.83 14.22
CA ILE A 54 10.84 18.19 14.20
C ILE A 54 11.65 18.97 13.16
N ASP A 55 10.98 19.70 12.28
CA ASP A 55 11.65 20.60 11.35
C ASP A 55 12.42 21.67 12.15
N SER A 56 13.72 21.45 12.34
CA SER A 56 14.62 22.46 12.87
C SER A 56 14.96 23.43 11.74
N SER A 57 14.66 24.70 11.98
CA SER A 57 14.96 25.82 11.08
C SER A 57 16.48 26.01 10.97
N THR A 58 17.14 25.18 10.16
CA THR A 58 18.55 25.33 9.83
C THR A 58 18.75 25.23 8.34
N SER A 59 19.18 26.36 7.78
CA SER A 59 19.50 26.67 6.40
C SER A 59 20.53 25.72 5.78
N THR A 60 20.08 24.55 5.34
CA THR A 60 20.82 23.71 4.38
C THR A 60 19.87 23.29 3.27
N SER A 61 20.40 23.08 2.06
CA SER A 61 19.68 22.69 0.83
C SER A 61 19.07 21.28 0.87
N GLN A 62 18.70 20.79 2.05
CA GLN A 62 18.08 19.48 2.27
C GLN A 62 16.56 19.66 2.44
N PHE A 63 15.78 18.78 1.82
CA PHE A 63 14.32 18.75 2.00
C PHE A 63 13.95 18.64 3.49
N SER A 64 12.91 19.37 3.88
CA SER A 64 12.37 19.33 5.25
C SER A 64 11.90 17.92 5.63
N ALA A 65 11.81 17.62 6.93
CA ALA A 65 11.26 16.34 7.40
C ALA A 65 9.80 16.20 6.95
N SER A 66 9.03 17.30 6.98
CA SER A 66 7.66 17.34 6.45
C SER A 66 7.58 16.97 4.97
N ASP A 67 8.43 17.53 4.11
CA ASP A 67 8.45 17.20 2.67
C ASP A 67 8.78 15.73 2.43
N LYS A 68 9.72 15.18 3.20
CA LYS A 68 10.07 13.76 3.16
C LYS A 68 8.88 12.90 3.58
N VAL A 69 8.16 13.27 4.64
CA VAL A 69 6.94 12.57 5.07
C VAL A 69 5.91 12.54 3.93
N HIS A 70 5.63 13.66 3.28
CA HIS A 70 4.72 13.72 2.15
C HIS A 70 5.17 12.83 0.98
N PHE A 71 6.45 12.92 0.60
CA PHE A 71 7.01 12.12 -0.49
C PHE A 71 6.90 10.61 -0.24
N TYR A 72 7.30 10.16 0.96
CA TYR A 72 7.25 8.74 1.30
C TYR A 72 5.81 8.25 1.51
N LEU A 73 4.89 9.10 1.95
CA LEU A 73 3.48 8.75 2.08
C LEU A 73 2.82 8.50 0.72
N ASP A 74 3.04 9.41 -0.24
CA ASP A 74 2.53 9.25 -1.60
C ASP A 74 3.16 8.02 -2.28
N SER A 75 4.47 7.83 -2.10
CA SER A 75 5.19 6.66 -2.61
C SER A 75 4.65 5.36 -2.02
N TYR A 76 4.39 5.33 -0.71
CA TYR A 76 3.84 4.17 -0.01
C TYR A 76 2.51 3.73 -0.64
N PHE A 77 1.54 4.63 -0.77
CA PHE A 77 0.23 4.27 -1.35
C PHE A 77 0.31 3.90 -2.83
N ALA A 78 1.19 4.56 -3.59
CA ALA A 78 1.43 4.21 -4.99
C ALA A 78 1.97 2.77 -5.13
N PHE A 79 2.93 2.37 -4.29
CA PHE A 79 3.47 1.01 -4.31
C PHE A 79 2.46 -0.04 -3.84
N ILE A 80 1.71 0.23 -2.76
CA ILE A 80 0.65 -0.68 -2.26
C ILE A 80 -0.40 -0.92 -3.34
N TYR A 81 -0.89 0.13 -3.98
CA TYR A 81 -1.90 -0.01 -5.03
C TYR A 81 -1.32 -0.74 -6.26
N SER A 82 -0.11 -0.38 -6.67
CA SER A 82 0.59 -1.02 -7.79
C SER A 82 0.78 -2.53 -7.58
N SER A 83 0.94 -3.01 -6.34
CA SER A 83 1.01 -4.45 -6.06
C SER A 83 -0.25 -5.21 -6.49
N PHE A 84 -1.44 -4.61 -6.37
CA PHE A 84 -2.68 -5.23 -6.86
C PHE A 84 -2.74 -5.30 -8.38
N ASP A 85 -2.24 -4.28 -9.08
CA ASP A 85 -2.16 -4.30 -10.55
C ASP A 85 -1.14 -5.34 -11.04
N VAL A 86 -0.02 -5.52 -10.35
CA VAL A 86 0.96 -6.58 -10.69
C VAL A 86 0.36 -7.97 -10.44
N ILE A 87 -0.40 -8.18 -9.37
CA ILE A 87 -1.15 -9.44 -9.19
C ILE A 87 -2.16 -9.66 -10.30
N ALA A 88 -2.76 -8.58 -10.79
CA ALA A 88 -3.65 -8.67 -11.93
C ALA A 88 -2.93 -9.18 -13.19
N GLN A 89 -1.67 -8.81 -13.39
CA GLN A 89 -0.83 -9.37 -14.45
C GLN A 89 -0.58 -10.87 -14.24
N ILE A 90 -0.23 -11.30 -13.02
CA ILE A 90 -0.03 -12.72 -12.70
C ILE A 90 -1.30 -13.53 -13.03
N ALA A 91 -2.47 -13.04 -12.60
CA ALA A 91 -3.75 -13.69 -12.88
C ALA A 91 -4.11 -13.67 -14.37
N ASN A 92 -3.82 -12.58 -15.09
CA ASN A 92 -4.02 -12.47 -16.54
C ASN A 92 -3.27 -13.57 -17.29
N GLN A 93 -2.00 -13.80 -16.91
CA GLN A 93 -1.17 -14.85 -17.51
C GLN A 93 -1.65 -16.25 -17.11
N LYS A 94 -1.88 -16.48 -15.80
CA LYS A 94 -2.27 -17.82 -15.31
C LYS A 94 -3.61 -18.29 -15.88
N LEU A 95 -4.60 -17.40 -15.92
CA LEU A 95 -5.95 -17.75 -16.38
C LEU A 95 -6.13 -17.55 -17.90
N ARG A 96 -5.07 -17.12 -18.60
CA ARG A 96 -5.07 -16.85 -20.05
C ARG A 96 -6.21 -15.91 -20.46
N LEU A 97 -6.39 -14.83 -19.69
CA LEU A 97 -7.49 -13.87 -19.90
C LEU A 97 -7.31 -13.01 -21.16
N ASN A 98 -6.17 -13.13 -21.85
CA ASN A 98 -5.83 -12.45 -23.11
C ASN A 98 -6.08 -10.93 -23.07
N THR A 99 -5.93 -10.31 -21.90
CA THR A 99 -5.96 -8.86 -21.79
C THR A 99 -4.57 -8.32 -22.13
N ASP A 100 -4.51 -7.32 -23.01
CA ASP A 100 -3.29 -6.56 -23.32
C ASP A 100 -2.65 -6.06 -22.01
N GLU A 101 -1.36 -6.38 -21.83
CA GLU A 101 -0.60 -6.08 -20.63
C GLU A 101 -0.66 -4.60 -20.23
N ASN A 102 -0.72 -3.69 -21.21
CA ASN A 102 -0.79 -2.25 -20.96
C ASN A 102 -2.13 -1.81 -20.34
N LEU A 103 -3.14 -2.65 -20.48
CA LEU A 103 -4.50 -2.36 -20.05
C LEU A 103 -4.92 -3.15 -18.81
N VAL A 104 -4.08 -4.09 -18.36
CA VAL A 104 -4.35 -4.87 -17.16
C VAL A 104 -4.33 -3.96 -15.93
N SER A 105 -5.38 -4.08 -15.13
CA SER A 105 -5.49 -3.46 -13.81
C SER A 105 -6.32 -4.37 -12.92
N PHE A 106 -6.19 -4.21 -11.60
CA PHE A 106 -6.95 -5.03 -10.66
C PHE A 106 -8.47 -4.92 -10.84
N ARG A 107 -8.95 -3.72 -11.21
CA ARG A 107 -10.36 -3.49 -11.56
C ARG A 107 -10.77 -4.20 -12.85
N ARG A 108 -9.91 -4.20 -13.88
CA ARG A 108 -10.20 -4.90 -15.14
C ARG A 108 -10.21 -6.42 -14.96
N LEU A 109 -9.30 -6.95 -14.14
CA LEU A 109 -9.32 -8.36 -13.74
C LEU A 109 -10.65 -8.73 -13.09
N LYS A 110 -11.10 -7.97 -12.08
CA LYS A 110 -12.40 -8.19 -11.42
C LYS A 110 -13.53 -8.29 -12.46
N ASN A 111 -13.62 -7.31 -13.36
CA ASN A 111 -14.68 -7.26 -14.35
C ASN A 111 -14.64 -8.47 -15.29
N ASN A 112 -13.45 -8.87 -15.75
CA ASN A 112 -13.26 -10.02 -16.62
C ASN A 112 -13.67 -11.33 -15.90
N LEU A 113 -13.26 -11.53 -14.65
CA LEU A 113 -13.66 -12.68 -13.85
C LEU A 113 -15.17 -12.74 -13.61
N ASN A 114 -15.82 -11.60 -13.35
CA ASN A 114 -17.27 -11.55 -13.14
C ASN A 114 -18.07 -11.84 -14.42
N GLN A 115 -17.49 -11.63 -15.60
CA GLN A 115 -18.10 -11.92 -16.88
C GLN A 115 -17.87 -13.36 -17.32
N ASN A 116 -16.63 -13.85 -17.19
CA ASN A 116 -16.18 -15.08 -17.84
C ASN A 116 -15.94 -16.26 -16.88
N TYR A 117 -15.79 -16.00 -15.58
CA TYR A 117 -15.35 -16.99 -14.58
C TYR A 117 -16.14 -16.88 -13.26
N ARG A 118 -17.47 -16.90 -13.33
CA ARG A 118 -18.31 -16.79 -12.12
C ARG A 118 -18.17 -18.02 -11.22
N GLY A 119 -18.06 -17.80 -9.91
CA GLY A 119 -18.11 -18.86 -8.90
C GLY A 119 -16.78 -19.59 -8.66
N ILE A 120 -15.70 -19.24 -9.37
CA ILE A 120 -14.38 -19.80 -9.09
C ILE A 120 -13.72 -19.10 -7.90
N SER A 121 -12.81 -19.80 -7.22
CA SER A 121 -12.14 -19.35 -5.99
C SER A 121 -11.56 -17.92 -6.11
N ILE A 122 -10.81 -17.63 -7.17
CA ILE A 122 -10.22 -16.31 -7.37
C ILE A 122 -11.26 -15.20 -7.58
N GLN A 123 -12.36 -15.48 -8.29
CA GLN A 123 -13.41 -14.50 -8.50
C GLN A 123 -14.07 -14.12 -7.17
N ILE A 124 -14.37 -15.11 -6.33
CA ILE A 124 -14.93 -14.90 -4.99
C ILE A 124 -13.96 -14.09 -4.12
N THR A 125 -12.68 -14.46 -4.12
CA THR A 125 -11.63 -13.76 -3.35
C THR A 125 -11.51 -12.30 -3.78
N ILE A 126 -11.44 -12.02 -5.09
CA ILE A 126 -11.31 -10.66 -5.62
C ILE A 126 -12.57 -9.84 -5.33
N GLU A 127 -13.76 -10.42 -5.53
CA GLU A 127 -15.01 -9.75 -5.21
C GLU A 127 -15.08 -9.38 -3.71
N GLY A 128 -14.67 -10.29 -2.83
CA GLY A 128 -14.56 -10.05 -1.39
C GLY A 128 -13.63 -8.88 -1.05
N ILE A 129 -12.46 -8.80 -1.70
CA ILE A 129 -11.52 -7.70 -1.52
C ILE A 129 -12.14 -6.37 -1.94
N PHE A 130 -12.74 -6.30 -3.14
CA PHE A 130 -13.38 -5.07 -3.63
C PHE A 130 -14.55 -4.61 -2.75
N ASN A 131 -15.28 -5.53 -2.14
CA ASN A 131 -16.38 -5.20 -1.24
C ASN A 131 -15.90 -4.78 0.15
N SER A 132 -14.67 -5.10 0.52
CA SER A 132 -14.08 -4.74 1.81
C SER A 132 -13.90 -3.23 1.97
N ASN A 133 -14.13 -2.72 3.18
CA ASN A 133 -13.85 -1.33 3.53
C ASN A 133 -12.36 -0.99 3.40
N PHE A 134 -11.49 -1.99 3.57
CA PHE A 134 -10.05 -1.87 3.40
C PHE A 134 -9.69 -1.42 1.98
N PHE A 135 -10.14 -2.16 0.97
CA PHE A 135 -9.77 -1.85 -0.42
C PHE A 135 -10.45 -0.56 -0.91
N LYS A 136 -11.73 -0.36 -0.54
CA LYS A 136 -12.43 0.91 -0.81
C LYS A 136 -11.72 2.12 -0.22
N ALA A 137 -11.16 2.00 0.98
CA ALA A 137 -10.38 3.06 1.59
C ALA A 137 -9.04 3.25 0.87
N LEU A 138 -8.34 2.17 0.55
CA LEU A 138 -7.07 2.21 -0.20
C LEU A 138 -7.23 2.90 -1.57
N GLU A 139 -8.30 2.59 -2.29
CA GLU A 139 -8.59 3.16 -3.62
C GLU A 139 -8.73 4.68 -3.58
N LYS A 140 -9.21 5.25 -2.47
CA LYS A 140 -9.27 6.70 -2.30
C LYS A 140 -7.89 7.35 -2.29
N TYR A 141 -6.87 6.66 -1.79
CA TYR A 141 -5.48 7.14 -1.77
C TYR A 141 -4.73 6.88 -3.09
N ARG A 142 -5.42 6.42 -4.13
CA ARG A 142 -4.83 6.25 -5.45
C ARG A 142 -4.64 7.61 -6.13
N ASN A 143 -3.40 8.09 -6.19
CA ASN A 143 -3.06 9.26 -7.00
C ASN A 143 -2.90 8.85 -8.47
N CYS A 144 -3.79 9.31 -9.36
CA CYS A 144 -3.49 9.32 -10.80
C CYS A 144 -2.73 10.60 -11.17
N SER A 145 -1.89 10.53 -12.20
CA SER A 145 -1.02 11.64 -12.66
C SER A 145 -1.76 12.97 -12.86
N THR A 146 -3.05 12.94 -13.25
CA THR A 146 -3.92 14.10 -13.46
C THR A 146 -4.51 14.71 -12.18
N HIS A 147 -4.57 13.97 -11.07
CA HIS A 147 -5.16 14.45 -9.81
C HIS A 147 -4.14 14.56 -8.68
N ARG A 148 -2.82 14.55 -8.97
CA ARG A 148 -1.71 14.55 -7.99
C ARG A 148 -1.77 15.74 -7.01
N ARG A 149 -2.68 15.65 -6.06
CA ARG A 149 -2.72 16.42 -4.82
C ARG A 149 -2.00 15.58 -3.78
N GLN A 150 -1.13 16.22 -3.03
CA GLN A 150 -0.49 15.58 -1.89
C GLN A 150 -1.57 15.12 -0.91
N ILE A 151 -1.38 13.94 -0.32
CA ILE A 151 -2.29 13.47 0.73
C ILE A 151 -2.23 14.45 1.90
N CYS A 152 -3.38 15.03 2.25
CA CYS A 152 -3.46 15.98 3.36
C CYS A 152 -3.23 15.25 4.69
N ILE A 153 -2.27 15.75 5.45
CA ILE A 153 -1.92 15.28 6.81
C ILE A 153 -2.01 16.44 7.78
N VAL A 154 -2.38 16.16 9.02
CA VAL A 154 -2.33 17.14 10.12
C VAL A 154 -1.33 16.66 11.15
N SER A 155 -0.36 17.51 11.47
CA SER A 155 0.58 17.30 12.55
C SER A 155 -0.05 17.75 13.87
N ARG A 156 0.01 16.89 14.89
CA ARG A 156 -0.41 17.18 16.26
C ARG A 156 0.79 17.06 17.17
N THR A 157 1.09 18.14 17.88
CA THR A 157 2.12 18.16 18.91
C THR A 157 1.47 17.98 20.27
N THR A 158 1.82 16.91 20.99
CA THR A 158 1.39 16.70 22.37
C THR A 158 2.56 16.90 23.32
N THR A 159 2.30 17.58 24.43
CA THR A 159 3.26 17.77 25.51
C THR A 159 3.02 16.71 26.58
N THR A 160 4.01 15.87 26.85
CA THR A 160 3.88 14.83 27.87
C THR A 160 4.25 15.39 29.24
N THR A 161 3.32 15.39 30.19
CA THR A 161 3.59 15.69 31.60
C THR A 161 3.92 14.39 32.35
N GLN A 162 5.08 14.31 32.99
CA GLN A 162 5.47 13.14 33.78
C GLN A 162 4.87 13.17 35.20
N THR A 163 4.86 12.00 35.86
CA THR A 163 4.45 11.82 37.26
C THR A 163 5.20 12.79 38.18
N ARG A 164 4.47 13.43 39.12
CA ARG A 164 5.07 14.35 40.11
C ARG A 164 6.26 13.69 40.81
N GLY A 165 7.41 14.36 40.82
CA GLY A 165 8.65 13.89 41.46
C GLY A 165 9.81 13.58 40.51
N TYR A 166 9.55 13.48 39.20
CA TYR A 166 10.61 13.35 38.19
C TYR A 166 10.86 14.70 37.50
N SER A 167 12.09 15.22 37.63
CA SER A 167 12.48 16.53 37.09
C SER A 167 13.00 16.39 35.66
N VAL A 168 12.10 16.49 34.67
CA VAL A 168 12.50 16.83 33.31
C VAL A 168 12.28 18.33 33.15
N THR A 169 13.37 19.08 32.98
CA THR A 169 13.37 20.55 32.88
C THR A 169 12.80 21.07 31.56
N VAL A 170 12.55 20.20 30.57
CA VAL A 170 12.13 20.59 29.22
C VAL A 170 10.95 19.72 28.77
N PRO A 171 9.81 20.31 28.37
CA PRO A 171 8.72 19.56 27.77
C PRO A 171 9.23 18.85 26.51
N MET A 172 9.05 17.53 26.40
CA MET A 172 9.32 16.78 25.17
C MET A 172 8.10 16.87 24.24
N PRO A 173 8.16 17.61 23.12
CA PRO A 173 7.11 17.59 22.12
C PRO A 173 7.09 16.24 21.41
N ASN A 174 5.95 15.54 21.47
CA ASN A 174 5.68 14.39 20.61
C ASN A 174 4.90 14.88 19.39
N VAL A 175 5.48 14.72 18.20
CA VAL A 175 4.79 14.98 16.93
C VAL A 175 4.12 13.70 16.46
N SER A 176 2.85 13.79 16.10
CA SER A 176 2.11 12.71 15.47
C SER A 176 1.39 13.22 14.23
N HIS A 177 1.30 12.40 13.19
CA HIS A 177 0.63 12.76 11.95
C HIS A 177 -0.68 11.99 11.81
N VAL A 178 -1.74 12.70 11.43
CA VAL A 178 -3.06 12.12 11.19
C VAL A 178 -3.42 12.28 9.72
N LEU A 179 -3.80 11.18 9.08
CA LEU A 179 -4.24 11.16 7.70
C LEU A 179 -5.69 11.66 7.58
N CYS A 180 -5.96 12.40 6.51
CA CYS A 180 -7.33 12.74 6.14
C CYS A 180 -8.15 11.50 5.79
N ASP A 181 -9.46 11.59 5.96
CA ASP A 181 -10.39 10.49 5.72
C ASP A 181 -10.59 10.16 4.25
N ASP A 182 -10.53 11.20 3.43
CA ASP A 182 -10.71 11.18 1.99
C ASP A 182 -9.74 12.22 1.38
N PRO A 183 -8.69 11.78 0.67
CA PRO A 183 -7.73 12.70 0.06
C PRO A 183 -8.26 13.36 -1.23
N LEU A 184 -9.43 12.95 -1.74
CA LEU A 184 -10.01 13.50 -2.99
C LEU A 184 -10.89 14.74 -2.75
N THR A 185 -11.33 14.99 -1.51
CA THR A 185 -12.13 16.18 -1.18
C THR A 185 -11.25 17.43 -1.08
N LEU A 186 -11.78 18.57 -1.53
CA LEU A 186 -11.17 19.89 -1.31
C LEU A 186 -11.18 20.31 0.16
N ASN A 187 -12.11 19.76 0.94
CA ASN A 187 -12.27 20.02 2.37
C ASN A 187 -11.98 18.74 3.15
N PRO A 188 -10.70 18.41 3.39
CA PRO A 188 -10.30 17.17 4.07
C PRO A 188 -10.85 17.14 5.51
N ARG A 189 -11.36 15.98 5.90
CA ARG A 189 -11.87 15.71 7.26
C ARG A 189 -10.97 14.71 7.97
N PHE A 190 -10.91 14.78 9.29
CA PHE A 190 -10.06 13.94 10.15
C PHE A 190 -10.88 13.22 11.24
N ILE A 191 -12.12 12.86 10.92
CA ILE A 191 -13.10 12.32 11.88
C ILE A 191 -12.62 10.97 12.42
N ARG A 192 -12.03 10.11 11.56
CA ARG A 192 -11.59 8.77 12.00
C ARG A 192 -10.24 8.75 12.71
N ASN A 193 -9.58 9.90 12.85
CA ASN A 193 -8.31 10.03 13.56
C ASN A 193 -7.26 8.97 13.18
N ARG A 194 -7.02 8.80 11.88
CA ARG A 194 -6.09 7.79 11.35
C ARG A 194 -4.65 8.22 11.58
N GLU A 195 -4.08 7.83 12.72
CA GLU A 195 -2.64 8.01 12.96
C GLU A 195 -1.86 7.30 11.84
N MET A 196 -0.99 8.07 11.18
CA MET A 196 -0.37 7.71 9.90
C MET A 196 0.42 6.41 9.97
N ILE A 197 1.30 6.26 10.95
CA ILE A 197 2.20 5.12 11.05
C ILE A 197 1.42 3.83 11.32
N ASN A 198 0.51 3.86 12.28
CA ASN A 198 -0.37 2.75 12.63
C ASN A 198 -1.29 2.39 11.46
N TYR A 199 -1.86 3.39 10.78
CA TYR A 199 -2.73 3.16 9.64
C TYR A 199 -1.97 2.51 8.47
N CYS A 200 -0.83 3.07 8.06
CA CYS A 200 0.00 2.49 7.00
C CYS A 200 0.50 1.09 7.38
N SER A 201 0.89 0.86 8.64
CA SER A 201 1.27 -0.49 9.10
C SER A 201 0.12 -1.49 8.99
N LYS A 202 -1.11 -1.09 9.35
CA LYS A 202 -2.31 -1.93 9.19
C LYS A 202 -2.61 -2.21 7.72
N ILE A 203 -2.54 -1.19 6.85
CA ILE A 203 -2.75 -1.33 5.41
C ILE A 203 -1.72 -2.28 4.80
N PHE A 204 -0.43 -2.14 5.16
CA PHE A 204 0.64 -2.99 4.67
C PHE A 204 0.41 -4.46 5.02
N ASN A 205 0.15 -4.73 6.31
CA ASN A 205 -0.12 -6.09 6.80
C ASN A 205 -1.37 -6.70 6.17
N ARG A 206 -2.43 -5.90 5.98
CA ARG A 206 -3.65 -6.39 5.32
C ARG A 206 -3.41 -6.68 3.85
N THR A 207 -2.72 -5.77 3.14
CA THR A 207 -2.31 -5.97 1.75
C THR A 207 -1.56 -7.28 1.60
N GLN A 208 -0.52 -7.53 2.40
CA GLN A 208 0.25 -8.79 2.35
C GLN A 208 -0.65 -10.04 2.47
N LYS A 209 -1.63 -10.01 3.38
CA LYS A 209 -2.57 -11.12 3.57
C LYS A 209 -3.44 -11.32 2.33
N GLU A 210 -4.02 -10.24 1.79
CA GLU A 210 -4.86 -10.32 0.60
C GLU A 210 -4.10 -10.78 -0.63
N ILE A 211 -2.86 -10.31 -0.81
CA ILE A 211 -1.97 -10.76 -1.88
C ILE A 211 -1.79 -12.27 -1.83
N ILE A 212 -1.44 -12.81 -0.66
CA ILE A 212 -1.26 -14.26 -0.49
C ILE A 212 -2.56 -15.01 -0.71
N ASN A 213 -3.70 -14.47 -0.26
CA ASN A 213 -5.00 -15.10 -0.48
C ASN A 213 -5.33 -15.18 -1.98
N ILE A 214 -5.11 -14.09 -2.74
CA ILE A 214 -5.30 -14.11 -4.20
C ILE A 214 -4.36 -15.13 -4.84
N LEU A 215 -3.08 -15.09 -4.49
CA LEU A 215 -2.08 -16.02 -5.04
C LEU A 215 -2.44 -17.47 -4.75
N LYS A 216 -3.03 -17.81 -3.60
CA LYS A 216 -3.51 -19.16 -3.28
C LYS A 216 -4.77 -19.58 -4.05
N SER A 217 -5.58 -18.61 -4.44
CA SER A 217 -6.81 -18.83 -5.21
C SER A 217 -6.57 -18.98 -6.72
N LEU A 218 -5.36 -18.66 -7.19
CA LEU A 218 -4.86 -18.94 -8.55
C LEU A 218 -4.44 -20.40 -8.72
#